data_AF-A0ABD7RPB9-F1
#
_entry.id   AF-A0ABD7RPB9-F1
#
_cell.length_a   1.000
_cell.length_b   1.000
_cell.length_c   1.000
_cell.angle_alpha   90.00
_cell.angle_beta   90.00
_cell.angle_gamma   90.00
#
_symmetry.space_group_name_H-M   'P 1'
#
loop_
_entity.id
_entity.type
_entity.pdbx_description
1 polymer ?
#
loop_
_entity_poly.entity_id
_entity_poly.type
_entity_poly.pdbx_seq_one_letter_code
_entity_poly.pdbx_strand_id
1 'polypeptide(L)'
;MKCAVCSRKAKGFGYFNPRLPRSDPRRYSDRWVFCSMRCQNVFSRLMEKTGGHMIDPSDMELAAMASCLAPLGEYVGSIGMQRPLADYSKDEVLMLIDVVVTAYQEHMLVEHERMAEKDRAFFEERLARQGKAASTGVPF
;
A
#
# COMPACT_ATOMS: atom_id res chain seq x y z
N MET A 1 -12.27 28.01 -4.55
CA MET A 1 -11.28 26.95 -4.81
C MET A 1 -10.18 26.95 -3.75
N LYS A 2 -10.03 25.85 -3.00
CA LYS A 2 -9.00 25.66 -1.96
C LYS A 2 -7.92 24.70 -2.47
N CYS A 3 -6.67 24.88 -2.02
CA CYS A 3 -5.55 24.01 -2.33
C CYS A 3 -5.82 22.60 -1.80
N ALA A 4 -5.69 21.58 -2.65
CA ALA A 4 -5.92 20.18 -2.24
C ALA A 4 -4.93 19.65 -1.20
N VAL A 5 -3.75 20.29 -1.06
CA VAL A 5 -2.70 19.86 -0.13
C VAL A 5 -2.73 20.63 1.20
N CYS A 6 -2.87 21.96 1.15
CA CYS A 6 -2.74 22.81 2.35
C CYS A 6 -3.97 23.67 2.65
N SER A 7 -5.07 23.48 1.92
CA SER A 7 -6.35 24.17 2.10
C SER A 7 -6.35 25.71 1.96
N ARG A 8 -5.20 26.35 1.66
CA ARG A 8 -5.10 27.79 1.34
C ARG A 8 -5.78 28.12 0.01
N LYS A 9 -6.06 29.41 -0.25
CA LYS A 9 -6.63 29.87 -1.54
C LYS A 9 -5.74 29.41 -2.71
N ALA A 10 -6.34 28.72 -3.68
CA ALA A 10 -5.62 28.26 -4.87
C ALA A 10 -5.17 29.47 -5.73
N LYS A 11 -4.03 29.32 -6.44
CA LYS A 11 -3.40 30.39 -7.24
C LYS A 11 -3.21 29.99 -8.71
N GLY A 12 -4.08 29.15 -9.25
CA GLY A 12 -4.06 28.75 -10.66
C GLY A 12 -3.16 27.55 -11.01
N PHE A 13 -2.51 26.92 -10.02
CA PHE A 13 -1.83 25.64 -10.22
C PHE A 13 -2.85 24.50 -10.22
N GLY A 14 -2.69 23.49 -11.06
CA GLY A 14 -3.62 22.37 -11.18
C GLY A 14 -2.95 21.06 -11.59
N TYR A 15 -3.65 19.95 -11.41
CA TYR A 15 -3.19 18.64 -11.83
C TYR A 15 -3.79 18.28 -13.19
N PHE A 16 -2.96 17.76 -14.09
CA PHE A 16 -3.42 17.10 -15.30
C PHE A 16 -3.04 15.62 -15.24
N ASN A 17 -3.93 14.74 -15.67
CA ASN A 17 -3.63 13.31 -15.76
C ASN A 17 -2.85 13.05 -17.07
N PRO A 18 -1.55 12.68 -16.99
CA PRO A 18 -0.76 12.46 -18.20
C PRO A 18 -1.20 11.22 -18.99
N ARG A 19 -1.96 10.30 -18.38
CA ARG A 19 -2.43 9.06 -19.00
C ARG A 19 -3.63 9.27 -19.94
N LEU A 20 -4.28 10.42 -19.87
CA LEU A 20 -5.45 10.73 -20.70
C LEU A 20 -5.05 11.59 -21.91
N PRO A 21 -5.64 11.34 -23.09
CA PRO A 21 -5.40 12.13 -24.29
C PRO A 21 -5.90 13.57 -24.08
N ARG A 22 -5.30 14.53 -24.79
CA ARG A 22 -5.61 15.97 -24.66
C ARG A 22 -7.09 16.32 -24.90
N SER A 23 -7.80 15.48 -25.66
CA SER A 23 -9.21 15.63 -25.96
C SER A 23 -10.15 15.16 -24.84
N ASP A 24 -9.67 14.39 -23.86
CA ASP A 24 -10.52 13.87 -22.78
C ASP A 24 -10.76 14.98 -21.72
N PRO A 25 -12.02 15.38 -21.45
CA PRO A 25 -12.33 16.38 -20.44
C PRO A 25 -11.82 16.02 -19.04
N ARG A 26 -11.71 14.72 -18.72
CA ARG A 26 -11.23 14.22 -17.43
C ARG A 26 -9.72 14.39 -17.26
N ARG A 27 -9.00 14.80 -18.32
CA ARG A 27 -7.57 15.08 -18.27
C ARG A 27 -7.26 16.21 -17.30
N TYR A 28 -8.12 17.22 -17.23
CA TYR A 28 -8.01 18.33 -16.31
C TYR A 28 -9.07 18.17 -15.24
N SER A 29 -8.64 18.18 -13.98
CA SER A 29 -9.57 18.09 -12.87
C SER A 29 -9.60 19.42 -12.13
N ASP A 30 -10.75 20.09 -12.21
CA ASP A 30 -10.97 21.34 -11.48
C ASP A 30 -10.91 21.13 -9.96
N ARG A 31 -11.06 19.89 -9.49
CA ARG A 31 -10.94 19.53 -8.07
C ARG A 31 -9.51 19.65 -7.56
N TRP A 32 -8.52 19.34 -8.39
CA TRP A 32 -7.11 19.25 -8.00
C TRP A 32 -6.37 20.54 -8.35
N VAL A 33 -6.58 21.56 -7.52
CA VAL A 33 -5.96 22.88 -7.64
C VAL A 33 -5.05 23.19 -6.46
N PHE A 34 -4.00 24.00 -6.67
CA PHE A 34 -2.95 24.26 -5.68
C PHE A 34 -2.63 25.74 -5.50
N CYS A 35 -2.07 26.10 -4.34
CA CYS A 35 -1.67 27.47 -4.03
C CYS A 35 -0.25 27.83 -4.49
N SER A 36 0.59 26.84 -4.82
CA SER A 36 1.99 27.02 -5.22
C SER A 36 2.53 25.79 -5.95
N MET A 37 3.64 25.97 -6.67
CA MET A 37 4.40 24.87 -7.30
C MET A 37 4.84 23.80 -6.28
N ARG A 38 5.14 24.20 -5.03
CA ARG A 38 5.49 23.25 -3.96
C ARG A 38 4.35 22.28 -3.66
N CYS A 39 3.14 22.80 -3.50
CA CYS A 39 1.96 21.95 -3.25
C CYS A 39 1.62 21.08 -4.46
N GLN A 40 1.76 21.62 -5.67
CA GLN A 40 1.59 20.84 -6.89
C GLN A 40 2.61 19.71 -6.99
N ASN A 41 3.89 19.96 -6.74
CA ASN A 41 4.95 18.94 -6.79
C ASN A 41 4.77 17.85 -5.74
N VAL A 42 4.35 18.20 -4.52
CA VAL A 42 4.04 17.20 -3.47
C VAL A 42 2.91 16.29 -3.95
N PHE A 43 1.85 16.87 -4.52
CA PHE A 43 0.73 16.11 -5.06
C PHE A 43 1.14 15.25 -6.27
N SER A 44 1.93 15.77 -7.20
CA SER A 44 2.42 15.00 -8.35
C SER A 44 3.25 13.79 -7.91
N ARG A 45 4.15 13.96 -6.94
CA ARG A 45 4.93 12.84 -6.37
C ARG A 45 4.05 11.79 -5.70
N LEU A 46 3.00 12.23 -4.99
CA LEU A 46 2.02 11.31 -4.42
C LEU A 46 1.31 10.53 -5.53
N MET A 47 0.81 11.20 -6.57
CA MET A 47 0.12 10.56 -7.69
C MET A 47 1.02 9.63 -8.52
N GLU A 48 2.31 9.93 -8.63
CA GLU A 48 3.30 9.05 -9.25
C GLU A 48 3.50 7.77 -8.44
N LYS A 49 3.66 7.89 -7.12
CA LYS A 49 3.79 6.74 -6.22
C LYS A 49 2.54 5.86 -6.22
N THR A 50 1.38 6.47 -6.02
CA THR A 50 0.13 5.73 -5.86
C THR A 50 -0.48 5.31 -7.21
N GLY A 51 0.10 5.70 -8.35
CA GLY A 51 -0.44 5.40 -9.68
C GLY A 51 -1.81 6.05 -9.98
N GLY A 52 -2.34 6.87 -9.07
CA GLY A 52 -3.72 7.35 -9.08
C GLY A 52 -4.72 6.44 -8.35
N HIS A 53 -4.27 5.41 -7.66
CA HIS A 53 -5.08 4.64 -6.72
C HIS A 53 -5.33 5.46 -5.44
N MET A 54 -6.47 5.23 -4.79
CA MET A 54 -6.87 5.97 -3.58
C MET A 54 -6.23 5.41 -2.30
N ILE A 55 -5.70 4.18 -2.37
CA ILE A 55 -5.05 3.48 -1.27
C ILE A 55 -3.56 3.41 -1.62
N ASP A 56 -2.71 3.76 -0.67
CA ASP A 56 -1.25 3.62 -0.75
C ASP A 56 -0.88 2.32 -0.01
N PRO A 57 -0.95 1.14 -0.66
CA PRO A 57 -0.60 -0.11 0.00
C PRO A 57 0.89 -0.09 0.32
N SER A 58 1.23 -0.45 1.55
CA SER A 58 2.61 -0.69 1.94
C SER A 58 3.20 -1.86 1.16
N ASP A 59 4.54 -1.95 1.11
CA ASP A 59 5.24 -3.05 0.43
C ASP A 59 4.82 -4.43 0.98
N MET A 60 4.47 -4.49 2.26
CA MET A 60 3.95 -5.69 2.92
C MET A 60 2.56 -6.07 2.41
N GLU A 61 1.67 -5.08 2.27
CA GLU A 61 0.33 -5.30 1.73
C GLU A 61 0.42 -5.70 0.25
N LEU A 62 1.33 -5.12 -0.53
CA LEU A 62 1.59 -5.55 -1.90
C LEU A 62 2.08 -7.01 -1.99
N ALA A 63 2.97 -7.42 -1.09
CA ALA A 63 3.43 -8.81 -1.01
C ALA A 63 2.29 -9.77 -0.61
N ALA A 64 1.45 -9.37 0.35
CA ALA A 64 0.26 -10.13 0.76
C ALA A 64 -0.79 -10.22 -0.37
N MET A 65 -0.98 -9.17 -1.17
CA MET A 65 -1.82 -9.25 -2.37
C MET A 65 -1.28 -10.26 -3.38
N ALA A 66 0.04 -10.30 -3.57
CA ALA A 66 0.68 -11.25 -4.48
C ALA A 66 0.58 -12.70 -3.99
N SER A 67 0.68 -12.95 -2.67
CA SER A 67 0.55 -14.30 -2.11
C SER A 67 -0.84 -14.89 -2.30
N CYS A 68 -1.87 -14.05 -2.40
CA CYS A 68 -3.26 -14.48 -2.64
C CYS A 68 -3.47 -15.11 -4.02
N LEU A 69 -2.60 -14.83 -5.01
CA LEU A 69 -2.83 -15.25 -6.40
C LEU A 69 -2.82 -16.77 -6.58
N ALA A 70 -1.97 -17.48 -5.84
CA ALA A 70 -1.89 -18.94 -5.89
C ALA A 70 -3.16 -19.63 -5.37
N PRO A 71 -3.60 -19.42 -4.11
CA PRO A 71 -4.80 -20.07 -3.58
C PRO A 71 -6.07 -19.62 -4.30
N LEU A 72 -6.13 -18.36 -4.76
CA LEU A 72 -7.18 -17.87 -5.65
C LEU A 72 -7.26 -18.73 -6.93
N GLY A 73 -6.11 -18.95 -7.58
CA GLY A 73 -6.00 -19.73 -8.81
C GLY A 73 -6.40 -21.19 -8.61
N GLU A 74 -6.00 -21.80 -7.49
CA GLU A 74 -6.38 -23.17 -7.13
C GLU A 74 -7.89 -23.31 -6.96
N TYR A 75 -8.51 -22.38 -6.23
CA TYR A 75 -9.96 -22.40 -6.03
C TYR A 75 -10.72 -22.18 -7.35
N VAL A 76 -10.35 -21.16 -8.15
CA VAL A 76 -10.98 -20.91 -9.47
C VAL A 76 -10.75 -22.08 -10.44
N GLY A 77 -9.59 -22.74 -10.34
CA GLY A 77 -9.29 -23.97 -11.08
C GLY A 77 -10.25 -25.11 -10.73
N SER A 78 -10.60 -25.26 -9.45
CA SER A 78 -11.49 -26.33 -8.96
C SER A 78 -12.95 -26.18 -9.41
N ILE A 79 -13.45 -24.95 -9.53
CA ILE A 79 -14.83 -24.65 -9.94
C ILE A 79 -15.01 -24.54 -11.46
N GLY A 80 -13.90 -24.51 -12.20
CA GLY A 80 -13.83 -24.43 -13.67
C GLY A 80 -13.57 -23.03 -14.20
N MET A 81 -12.35 -22.80 -14.70
CA MET A 81 -11.89 -21.49 -15.21
C MET A 81 -12.70 -20.94 -16.40
N GLN A 82 -13.48 -21.78 -17.08
CA GLN A 82 -14.28 -21.37 -18.24
C GLN A 82 -15.62 -20.73 -17.85
N ARG A 83 -16.03 -20.84 -16.57
CA ARG A 83 -17.25 -20.21 -16.09
C ARG A 83 -16.99 -18.72 -15.81
N PRO A 84 -17.79 -17.81 -16.38
CA PRO A 84 -17.68 -16.41 -16.04
C PRO A 84 -18.12 -16.19 -14.58
N LEU A 85 -17.53 -15.20 -13.92
CA LEU A 85 -17.87 -14.80 -12.55
C LEU A 85 -19.37 -14.50 -12.33
N ALA A 86 -20.09 -14.12 -13.38
CA ALA A 86 -21.53 -13.86 -13.33
C ALA A 86 -22.37 -15.12 -13.06
N ASP A 87 -21.83 -16.29 -13.39
CA ASP A 87 -22.51 -17.59 -13.22
C ASP A 87 -22.12 -18.27 -11.89
N TYR A 88 -21.40 -17.56 -11.02
CA TYR A 88 -21.01 -18.09 -9.71
C TYR A 88 -22.21 -17.96 -8.76
N SER A 89 -22.50 -19.04 -8.06
CA SER A 89 -23.44 -19.01 -6.94
C SER A 89 -22.90 -18.13 -5.83
N LYS A 90 -23.81 -17.69 -4.94
CA LYS A 90 -23.44 -16.90 -3.77
C LYS A 90 -22.38 -17.60 -2.91
N ASP A 91 -22.51 -18.90 -2.71
CA ASP A 91 -21.59 -19.68 -1.88
C ASP A 91 -20.21 -19.79 -2.53
N GLU A 92 -20.16 -19.92 -3.86
CA GLU A 92 -18.89 -19.94 -4.59
C GLU A 92 -18.15 -18.59 -4.48
N VAL A 93 -18.86 -17.47 -4.52
CA VAL A 93 -18.28 -16.13 -4.35
C VAL A 93 -17.83 -15.90 -2.91
N LEU A 94 -18.62 -16.32 -1.91
CA LEU A 94 -18.23 -16.20 -0.51
C LEU A 94 -16.96 -17.00 -0.23
N MET A 95 -16.84 -18.21 -0.79
CA MET A 95 -15.64 -19.02 -0.66
C MET A 95 -14.43 -18.41 -1.38
N LEU A 96 -14.63 -17.81 -2.56
CA LEU A 96 -13.57 -17.07 -3.26
C LEU A 96 -13.01 -15.94 -2.39
N ILE A 97 -13.89 -15.19 -1.73
CA ILE A 97 -13.51 -14.10 -0.82
C ILE A 97 -12.77 -14.67 0.39
N ASP A 98 -13.29 -15.75 0.98
CA ASP A 98 -12.69 -16.40 2.16
C ASP A 98 -11.26 -16.89 1.89
N VAL A 99 -11.05 -17.56 0.74
CA VAL A 99 -9.73 -18.02 0.31
C VAL A 99 -8.74 -16.86 0.16
N VAL A 100 -9.16 -15.75 -0.45
CA VAL A 100 -8.30 -14.57 -0.64
C VAL A 100 -8.00 -13.87 0.67
N VAL A 101 -9.02 -13.64 1.52
CA VAL A 101 -8.84 -12.93 2.79
C VAL A 101 -7.98 -13.75 3.75
N THR A 102 -8.20 -15.06 3.81
CA THR A 102 -7.39 -15.98 4.62
C THR A 102 -5.93 -15.93 4.19
N ALA A 103 -5.63 -16.12 2.89
CA ALA A 103 -4.27 -16.07 2.39
C ALA A 103 -3.57 -14.72 2.62
N TYR A 104 -4.32 -13.62 2.50
CA TYR A 104 -3.83 -12.28 2.80
C TYR A 104 -3.46 -12.15 4.29
N GLN A 105 -4.37 -12.54 5.18
CA GLN A 105 -4.17 -12.42 6.62
C GLN A 105 -3.03 -13.32 7.11
N GLU A 106 -2.94 -14.55 6.61
CA GLU A 106 -1.82 -15.46 6.92
C GLU A 106 -0.47 -14.85 6.53
N HIS A 107 -0.36 -14.31 5.32
CA HIS A 107 0.88 -13.67 4.87
C HIS A 107 1.23 -12.46 5.74
N MET A 108 0.25 -11.62 6.08
CA MET A 108 0.46 -10.48 6.97
C MET A 108 0.93 -10.91 8.35
N LEU A 109 0.35 -11.97 8.94
CA LEU A 109 0.76 -12.50 10.24
C LEU A 109 2.21 -12.99 10.22
N VAL A 110 2.58 -13.79 9.22
CA VAL A 110 3.96 -14.29 9.07
C VAL A 110 4.96 -13.15 8.95
N GLU A 111 4.65 -12.13 8.15
CA GLU A 111 5.54 -10.97 8.02
C GLU A 111 5.63 -10.15 9.31
N HIS A 112 4.52 -9.97 10.03
CA HIS A 112 4.50 -9.31 11.33
C HIS A 112 5.35 -10.04 12.38
N GLU A 113 5.24 -11.36 12.45
CA GLU A 113 6.07 -12.19 13.35
C GLU A 113 7.55 -12.05 13.00
N ARG A 114 7.91 -12.13 11.70
CA ARG A 114 9.28 -11.96 11.22
C ARG A 114 9.87 -10.59 11.55
N MET A 115 9.08 -9.52 11.45
CA MET A 115 9.52 -8.18 11.85
C MET A 115 9.70 -8.07 13.37
N ALA A 116 8.76 -8.61 14.16
CA ALA A 116 8.84 -8.60 15.61
C ALA A 116 10.08 -9.36 16.12
N GLU A 117 10.44 -10.49 15.50
CA GLU A 117 11.67 -11.23 15.83
C GLU A 117 12.94 -10.42 15.53
N LYS A 118 12.98 -9.72 14.40
CA LYS A 118 14.10 -8.84 14.04
C LYS A 118 14.26 -7.69 15.02
N ASP A 119 13.14 -7.06 15.38
CA ASP A 119 13.14 -5.96 16.34
C ASP A 119 13.62 -6.45 17.71
N ARG A 120 13.14 -7.61 18.17
CA ARG A 120 13.61 -8.24 19.42
C ARG A 120 15.11 -8.51 19.38
N ALA A 121 15.61 -9.15 18.33
CA ALA A 121 17.04 -9.44 18.18
C ALA A 121 17.89 -8.15 18.18
N PHE A 122 17.43 -7.12 17.49
CA PHE A 122 18.09 -5.81 17.47
C PHE A 122 18.14 -5.16 18.87
N PHE A 123 17.04 -5.22 19.63
CA PHE A 123 17.01 -4.68 20.99
C PHE A 123 17.91 -5.47 21.95
N GLU A 124 17.92 -6.79 21.88
CA GLU A 124 18.79 -7.67 22.66
C GLU A 124 20.27 -7.37 22.38
N GLU A 125 20.64 -7.23 21.10
CA GLU A 125 22.01 -6.87 20.72
C GLU A 125 22.41 -5.50 21.27
N ARG A 126 21.51 -4.51 21.19
CA ARG A 126 21.75 -3.16 21.70
C ARG A 126 21.94 -3.15 23.22
N LEU A 127 21.13 -3.91 23.96
CA LEU A 127 21.25 -4.08 25.41
C LEU A 127 22.58 -4.75 25.78
N ALA A 128 22.98 -5.80 25.06
CA ALA A 128 24.25 -6.50 25.29
C ALA A 128 25.47 -5.57 25.08
N ARG A 129 25.42 -4.69 24.07
CA ARG A 129 26.47 -3.68 23.83
C ARG A 129 26.54 -2.63 24.95
N GLN A 130 25.39 -2.15 25.44
CA GLN A 130 25.34 -1.19 26.56
C GLN A 130 25.86 -1.80 27.87
N GLY A 131 25.50 -3.05 28.18
CA GLY A 131 26.00 -3.76 29.36
C GLY A 131 27.52 -3.94 29.36
N LYS A 132 28.13 -4.22 28.19
CA LYS A 132 29.58 -4.32 28.06
C LYS A 132 30.29 -2.98 28.29
N ALA A 133 29.76 -1.87 27.76
CA ALA A 133 30.36 -0.55 27.92
C ALA A 133 30.36 -0.05 29.39
N ALA A 134 29.35 -0.44 30.18
CA ALA A 134 29.28 -0.12 31.61
C ALA A 134 30.30 -0.92 32.46
N SER A 135 30.70 -2.11 32.01
CA SER A 135 31.65 -2.98 32.74
C SER A 135 33.12 -2.58 32.61
N THR A 136 33.46 -1.74 31.62
CA THR A 136 34.83 -1.24 31.36
C THR A 136 35.14 0.09 32.06
N GLY A 137 34.39 0.43 33.12
CA GLY A 137 34.65 1.60 33.95
C GLY A 137 36.07 1.58 34.55
N VAL A 138 36.82 2.63 34.24
CA VAL A 138 38.26 2.85 34.51
C VAL A 138 38.65 2.51 35.97
N PRO A 139 39.70 1.70 36.21
CA PRO A 139 40.25 1.55 37.55
C PRO A 139 40.95 2.85 37.98
N PHE A 140 40.52 3.39 39.12
CA PHE A 140 41.18 4.50 39.82
C PHE A 140 42.57 4.12 40.32
#